data_AF-Q0FZR5-F1
#
_entry.id   AF-Q0FZR5-F1
#
_cell.length_a   1.000
_cell.length_b   1.000
_cell.length_c   1.000
_cell.angle_alpha   90.00
_cell.angle_beta   90.00
_cell.angle_gamma   90.00
#
_symmetry.space_group_name_H-M   'P 1'
#
loop_
_entity.id
_entity.type
_entity.pdbx_description
1 polymer ?
#
loop_
_entity_poly.entity_id
_entity_poly.type
_entity_poly.pdbx_seq_one_letter_code
_entity_poly.pdbx_strand_id
1 'polypeptide(L)' 'MLEKLLSLFAFVLLCVFLGFLIWHVPRLDLTLVLAFTVLLTGYDLFFHKPR' A
#
# COMPACT_ATOMS: atom_id res chain seq x y z
N MET A 1 -15.12 9.20 -10.81
CA MET A 1 -15.08 9.44 -9.34
C MET A 1 -15.11 8.15 -8.55
N LEU A 2 -16.04 7.23 -8.84
CA LEU A 2 -16.14 5.93 -8.17
C LEU A 2 -14.84 5.11 -8.24
N GLU A 3 -14.18 5.07 -9.40
CA GLU A 3 -12.93 4.32 -9.60
C GLU A 3 -11.78 4.84 -8.73
N LYS A 4 -11.64 6.17 -8.63
CA LYS A 4 -10.67 6.80 -7.72
C LYS A 4 -10.95 6.49 -6.26
N LEU A 5 -12.23 6.51 -5.86
CA LEU A 5 -12.63 6.20 -4.49
C LEU A 5 -12.39 4.72 -4.16
N LEU A 6 -12.70 3.82 -5.10
CA LEU A 6 -12.46 2.38 -4.96
C LEU A 6 -10.97 2.06 -4.88
N SER A 7 -10.15 2.73 -5.70
CA SER A 7 -8.70 2.57 -5.69
C SER A 7 -8.07 3.09 -4.38
N LEU A 8 -8.53 4.24 -3.88
CA LEU A 8 -8.13 4.75 -2.57
C LEU A 8 -8.51 3.77 -1.44
N PHE A 9 -9.73 3.25 -1.48
CA PHE A 9 -10.20 2.27 -0.49
C PHE A 9 -9.38 0.97 -0.53
N ALA A 10 -9.09 0.44 -1.72
CA ALA A 10 -8.24 -0.74 -1.89
C ALA A 10 -6.82 -0.51 -1.34
N PHE A 11 -6.25 0.68 -1.56
CA PHE A 11 -4.94 1.03 -1.01
C PHE A 11 -4.92 1.12 0.51
N VAL A 12 -5.96 1.70 1.13
CA VAL A 12 -6.11 1.71 2.59
C VAL A 12 -6.21 0.28 3.12
N LEU A 13 -7.02 -0.56 2.48
CA LEU A 13 -7.19 -1.96 2.88
C LEU A 13 -5.87 -2.74 2.80
N LEU A 14 -5.08 -2.51 1.75
CA LEU A 14 -3.73 -3.05 1.59
C LEU A 14 -2.82 -2.60 2.75
N CYS A 15 -2.79 -1.31 3.07
CA CYS A 15 -1.96 -0.78 4.15
C CYS A 15 -2.33 -1.39 5.51
N VAL A 16 -3.63 -1.54 5.79
CA VAL A 16 -4.11 -2.17 7.03
C VAL A 16 -3.65 -3.62 7.10
N PHE A 17 -3.87 -4.40 6.03
CA PHE A 17 -3.45 -5.80 6.00
C PHE A 17 -1.94 -5.96 6.19
N LEU A 18 -1.13 -5.15 5.50
CA LEU A 18 0.32 -5.17 5.63
C LEU A 18 0.78 -4.73 7.03
N GLY A 19 0.12 -3.75 7.63
CA GLY A 19 0.39 -3.35 9.02
C GLY A 19 0.14 -4.49 10.01
N PHE A 20 -0.96 -5.22 9.84
CA PHE A 20 -1.23 -6.43 10.63
C PHE A 20 -0.18 -7.53 10.39
N LEU A 21 0.26 -7.73 9.14
CA LEU A 21 1.29 -8.70 8.81
C LEU A 21 2.63 -8.37 9.49
N ILE A 22 3.04 -7.09 9.48
CA ILE A 22 4.27 -6.62 10.15
C ILE A 22 4.17 -6.84 11.66
N TRP A 23 3.01 -6.57 12.27
CA TRP A 23 2.78 -6.81 13.69
C TRP A 23 2.88 -8.29 14.05
N HIS A 24 2.27 -9.16 13.24
CA HIS A 24 2.24 -10.60 13.51
C HIS A 24 3.57 -11.29 13.20
N VAL A 25 4.31 -10.80 12.20
CA VAL A 25 5.59 -11.33 11.74
C VAL A 25 6.64 -10.21 11.74
N PRO A 26 7.20 -9.85 12.92
CA PRO A 26 8.10 -8.71 13.07
C PRO A 26 9.52 -9.05 12.55
N ARG A 27 9.64 -9.17 11.22
CA ARG A 27 10.92 -9.33 10.53
C ARG A 27 11.32 -8.03 9.84
N LEU A 28 12.56 -7.59 10.06
CA LEU A 28 13.08 -6.33 9.52
C LEU A 28 13.12 -6.32 7.98
N ASP A 29 13.64 -7.40 7.38
CA ASP A 29 13.65 -7.58 5.91
C ASP A 29 12.25 -7.46 5.31
N LEU A 30 11.28 -8.17 5.91
CA LEU A 30 9.89 -8.14 5.47
C LEU A 30 9.31 -6.73 5.58
N THR A 31 9.51 -6.08 6.73
CA THR A 31 9.00 -4.72 6.98
C THR A 31 9.55 -3.73 5.96
N LEU A 32 10.84 -3.82 5.63
CA LEU A 32 11.49 -2.95 4.67
C LEU A 32 10.93 -3.14 3.26
N VAL A 33 10.82 -4.39 2.80
CA VAL A 33 10.23 -4.71 1.48
C VAL A 33 8.78 -4.24 1.39
N LEU A 34 7.99 -4.45 2.44
CA LEU A 34 6.60 -3.99 2.49
C LEU A 34 6.49 -2.46 2.49
N ALA A 35 7.36 -1.78 3.23
CA ALA A 35 7.39 -0.32 3.25
C ALA A 35 7.69 0.25 1.86
N PHE A 36 8.68 -0.30 1.14
CA PHE A 36 8.97 0.09 -0.24
C PHE A 36 7.78 -0.17 -1.17
N THR A 37 7.12 -1.32 -1.03
CA THR A 37 5.93 -1.67 -1.81
C THR A 37 4.82 -0.63 -1.62
N VAL A 38 4.47 -0.32 -0.37
CA VAL A 38 3.43 0.69 -0.07
C VAL A 38 3.81 2.06 -0.62
N LEU A 39 5.08 2.44 -0.54
CA LEU A 39 5.57 3.73 -1.02
C LEU A 39 5.48 3.83 -2.56
N LEU A 40 5.88 2.78 -3.26
CA LEU A 40 5.78 2.67 -4.73
C LEU A 40 4.32 2.65 -5.20
N THR A 41 3.47 1.84 -4.57
CA THR A 41 2.04 1.77 -4.91
C THR A 41 1.33 3.08 -4.60
N GLY A 42 1.67 3.74 -3.49
CA GLY A 42 1.16 5.07 -3.16
C GLY A 42 1.62 6.10 -4.20
N TYR A 43 2.89 6.08 -4.60
CA TYR A 43 3.39 6.95 -5.66
C TYR A 43 2.63 6.74 -6.97
N ASP A 44 2.36 5.49 -7.35
CA ASP A 44 1.57 5.15 -8.52
C ASP A 44 0.17 5.77 -8.45
N LEU A 45 -0.51 5.56 -7.31
CA LEU A 45 -1.87 6.01 -7.08
C LEU A 45 -2.04 7.54 -7.09
N PHE A 46 -1.08 8.28 -6.52
CA PHE A 46 -1.18 9.73 -6.34
C PHE A 46 -0.53 10.54 -7.46
N PHE A 47 0.58 10.07 -8.03
CA PHE A 47 1.40 10.84 -8.97
C PHE A 47 1.40 10.25 -10.38
N HIS A 48 1.16 8.95 -10.53
CA HIS A 48 1.09 8.34 -11.85
C HIS A 48 -0.30 8.58 -12.43
N LYS A 49 -0.38 9.40 -13.48
CA LYS A 49 -1.58 9.50 -14.29
C LYS A 49 -1.55 8.35 -15.30
N PRO A 50 -2.42 7.34 -15.19
CA PRO A 50 -2.60 6.40 -16.28
C PRO A 50 -2.95 7.20 -17.55
N ARG A 51 -2.17 7.00 -18.61
CA ARG A 51 -2.41 7.60 -19.93
C ARG A 51 -3.59 6.95 -20.61
#